data_AF-A0A847VNK7-F1
#
_entry.id   AF-A0A847VNK7-F1
#
_cell.length_a   1.000
_cell.length_b   1.000
_cell.length_c   1.000
_cell.angle_alpha   90.00
_cell.angle_beta   90.00
_cell.angle_gamma   90.00
#
_symmetry.space_group_name_H-M   'P 1'
#
loop_
_entity.id
_entity.type
_entity.pdbx_description
1 polymer ?
#
loop_
_entity_poly.entity_id
_entity_poly.type
_entity_poly.pdbx_seq_one_letter_code
_entity_poly.pdbx_strand_id
1 'polypeptide(L)'
;MSKSDAFENDLIKLIFTNADAANIGDATGVRGSTAAGSLYFSLHTADPGEAGNQSTSEAAYTGYARKGLARNGTNFTVSGNQVTLAANLDFDACTAGTATVTHFGIGTANSG
;
A
#
# COMPACT_ATOMS: atom_id res chain seq x y z
N MET A 1 -20.02 16.79 7.91
CA MET A 1 -19.08 15.68 7.68
C MET A 1 -18.94 14.89 8.97
N SER A 2 -19.08 13.55 8.95
CA SER A 2 -19.15 12.70 10.16
C SER A 2 -17.80 12.39 10.80
N LYS A 3 -16.69 12.84 10.19
CA LYS A 3 -15.40 13.13 10.82
C LYS A 3 -14.79 14.39 10.17
N SER A 4 -13.87 15.06 10.88
CA SER A 4 -13.16 16.22 10.34
C SER A 4 -12.07 15.79 9.37
N ASP A 5 -11.73 16.65 8.41
CA ASP A 5 -10.66 16.41 7.44
C ASP A 5 -9.33 16.06 8.12
N ALA A 6 -9.08 16.66 9.30
CA ALA A 6 -7.89 16.38 10.09
C ALA A 6 -7.75 14.89 10.45
N PHE A 7 -8.83 14.23 10.87
CA PHE A 7 -8.77 12.82 11.24
C PHE A 7 -8.50 11.92 10.03
N GLU A 8 -9.16 12.17 8.91
CA GLU A 8 -8.99 11.37 7.70
C GLU A 8 -7.55 11.44 7.21
N ASN A 9 -6.95 12.64 7.23
CA ASN A 9 -5.55 12.85 6.92
C ASN A 9 -4.60 12.12 7.88
N ASP A 10 -4.86 12.17 9.19
CA ASP A 10 -4.01 11.50 10.18
C ASP A 10 -4.10 9.97 10.09
N LEU A 11 -5.28 9.42 9.78
CA LEU A 11 -5.43 7.99 9.54
C LEU A 11 -4.65 7.53 8.30
N ILE A 12 -4.68 8.30 7.21
CA ILE A 12 -3.91 7.99 6.00
C ILE A 12 -2.41 8.08 6.27
N LYS A 13 -1.95 9.09 7.02
CA LYS A 13 -0.55 9.20 7.45
C LYS A 13 -0.13 8.01 8.31
N LEU A 14 -0.97 7.55 9.23
CA LEU A 14 -0.68 6.35 10.02
C LEU A 14 -0.48 5.12 9.15
N ILE A 15 -1.35 4.91 8.16
CA ILE A 15 -1.29 3.74 7.28
C ILE A 15 -0.08 3.81 6.33
N PHE A 16 0.17 4.94 5.67
CA PHE A 16 1.16 5.03 4.60
C PHE A 16 2.53 5.55 5.04
N THR A 17 2.59 6.40 6.06
CA THR A 17 3.86 7.00 6.53
C THR A 17 4.25 6.57 7.93
N ASN A 18 3.45 5.71 8.58
CA ASN A 18 3.65 5.25 9.96
C ASN A 18 3.70 6.38 11.00
N ALA A 19 3.06 7.52 10.71
CA ALA A 19 2.99 8.64 11.64
C ALA A 19 1.83 8.43 12.63
N ASP A 20 2.03 8.81 13.90
CA ASP A 20 0.98 8.66 14.91
C ASP A 20 -0.25 9.53 14.58
N ALA A 21 -1.45 8.99 14.83
CA ALA A 21 -2.67 9.79 14.85
C ALA A 21 -2.90 10.30 16.28
N ALA A 22 -2.43 11.52 16.55
CA ALA A 22 -2.41 12.11 17.88
C ALA A 22 -3.83 12.36 18.43
N ASN A 23 -3.95 12.42 19.77
CA ASN A 23 -5.17 12.79 20.50
C ASN A 23 -6.39 11.87 20.27
N ILE A 24 -6.17 10.65 19.77
CA ILE A 24 -7.20 9.64 19.53
C ILE A 24 -6.79 8.34 20.19
N GLY A 25 -7.68 7.74 20.98
CA GLY A 25 -7.34 6.58 21.81
C GLY A 25 -6.80 7.03 23.17
N ASP A 26 -5.55 6.65 23.47
CA ASP A 26 -4.88 6.96 24.75
C ASP A 26 -4.00 8.23 24.66
N ALA A 27 -3.35 8.62 25.75
CA ALA A 27 -2.48 9.81 25.90
C ALA A 27 -1.40 9.94 24.81
N THR A 28 -1.03 8.85 24.15
CA THR A 28 -0.02 8.86 23.08
C THR A 28 -0.61 8.84 21.66
N GLY A 29 -1.94 8.76 21.51
CA GLY A 29 -2.61 8.61 20.22
C GLY A 29 -2.67 7.16 19.71
N VAL A 30 -3.24 6.97 18.51
CA VAL A 30 -3.13 5.70 17.78
C VAL A 30 -1.74 5.65 17.17
N ARG A 31 -0.96 4.66 17.60
CA ARG A 31 0.47 4.59 17.32
C ARG A 31 0.80 3.89 16.02
N GLY A 32 1.82 4.40 15.33
CA GLY A 32 2.54 3.67 14.31
C GLY A 32 3.22 2.42 14.87
N SER A 33 3.57 1.50 13.98
CA SER A 33 4.34 0.30 14.32
C SER A 33 5.76 0.68 14.73
N THR A 34 6.35 -0.03 15.70
CA THR A 34 7.75 0.17 16.13
C THR A 34 8.73 0.09 14.96
N ALA A 35 8.51 -0.86 14.05
CA ALA A 35 9.13 -0.89 12.74
C ALA A 35 8.04 -0.64 11.70
N ALA A 36 8.19 0.43 10.92
CA ALA A 36 7.18 0.87 9.96
C ALA A 36 6.83 -0.22 8.92
N GLY A 37 7.81 -1.03 8.53
CA GLY A 37 7.63 -2.03 7.48
C GLY A 37 7.43 -1.40 6.10
N SER A 38 6.95 -2.22 5.16
CA SER A 38 6.67 -1.81 3.78
C SER A 38 5.27 -2.25 3.35
N LEU A 39 4.71 -1.50 2.41
CA LEU A 39 3.56 -1.94 1.62
C LEU A 39 4.06 -2.49 0.29
N TYR A 40 3.49 -3.60 -0.15
CA TYR A 40 3.87 -4.30 -1.37
C TYR A 40 2.73 -4.22 -2.38
N PHE A 41 3.04 -3.66 -3.53
CA PHE A 41 2.16 -3.58 -4.68
C PHE A 41 2.29 -4.87 -5.49
N SER A 42 1.15 -5.52 -5.78
CA SER A 42 1.06 -6.75 -6.57
C SER A 42 0.20 -6.52 -7.80
N LEU A 43 0.48 -7.25 -8.88
CA LEU A 43 -0.33 -7.25 -10.09
C LEU A 43 -1.18 -8.51 -10.14
N HIS A 44 -2.41 -8.40 -10.66
CA HIS A 44 -3.34 -9.51 -10.74
C HIS A 44 -3.96 -9.62 -12.15
N THR A 45 -4.13 -10.87 -12.59
CA THR A 45 -4.70 -11.22 -13.91
C THR A 45 -6.22 -11.26 -13.92
N ALA A 46 -6.84 -11.36 -12.75
CA ALA A 46 -8.26 -11.23 -12.50
C ALA A 46 -8.50 -10.57 -11.13
N ASP A 47 -9.73 -10.17 -10.86
CA ASP A 47 -10.12 -9.63 -9.55
C ASP A 47 -9.82 -10.66 -8.44
N PRO A 48 -9.04 -10.31 -7.40
CA PRO A 48 -8.81 -11.16 -6.24
C PRO A 48 -10.09 -11.48 -5.45
N GLY A 49 -11.11 -10.61 -5.53
CA GLY A 49 -12.33 -10.69 -4.75
C GLY A 49 -12.13 -10.40 -3.26
N GLU A 50 -13.25 -10.27 -2.53
CA GLU A 50 -13.28 -9.86 -1.12
C GLU A 50 -12.56 -10.83 -0.17
N ALA A 51 -12.62 -12.13 -0.44
CA ALA A 51 -11.93 -13.15 0.36
C ALA A 51 -10.52 -13.46 -0.15
N GLY A 52 -10.08 -12.79 -1.23
CA GLY A 52 -8.78 -12.97 -1.83
C GLY A 52 -7.65 -12.42 -0.97
N ASN A 53 -6.44 -12.86 -1.27
CA ASN A 53 -5.21 -12.33 -0.70
C ASN A 53 -4.26 -11.93 -1.84
N GLN A 54 -3.05 -11.46 -1.49
CA GLN A 54 -2.07 -11.00 -2.48
C GLN A 54 -1.66 -12.07 -3.51
N SER A 55 -1.89 -13.36 -3.23
CA SER A 55 -1.60 -14.49 -4.11
C SER A 55 -2.78 -14.84 -5.02
N THR A 56 -3.99 -14.34 -4.73
CA THR A 56 -5.20 -14.66 -5.49
C THR A 56 -5.15 -13.96 -6.84
N SER A 57 -5.15 -14.74 -7.92
CA SER A 57 -5.01 -14.24 -9.30
C SER A 57 -3.72 -13.44 -9.54
N GLU A 58 -2.69 -13.59 -8.71
CA GLU A 58 -1.43 -12.85 -8.84
C GLU A 58 -0.75 -13.14 -10.19
N ALA A 59 -0.20 -12.10 -10.80
CA ALA A 59 0.50 -12.21 -12.07
C ALA A 59 1.74 -13.09 -11.93
N ALA A 60 1.98 -13.93 -12.93
CA ALA A 60 3.18 -14.74 -13.04
C ALA A 60 3.80 -14.53 -14.43
N TYR A 61 4.97 -13.90 -14.47
CA TYR A 61 5.76 -13.75 -15.69
C TYR A 61 7.24 -13.57 -15.35
N THR A 62 8.13 -13.81 -16.32
CA THR A 62 9.57 -13.64 -16.10
C THR A 62 9.92 -12.18 -15.88
N GLY A 63 10.42 -11.87 -14.67
CA GLY A 63 10.73 -10.52 -14.21
C GLY A 63 9.73 -9.98 -13.19
N TYR A 64 8.58 -10.62 -12.98
CA TYR A 64 7.61 -10.15 -11.99
C TYR A 64 8.13 -10.33 -10.56
N ALA A 65 8.01 -9.26 -9.78
CA ALA A 65 8.09 -9.27 -8.33
C ALA A 65 7.17 -8.18 -7.78
N ARG A 66 6.60 -8.40 -6.58
CA ARG A 66 5.86 -7.35 -5.87
C ARG A 66 6.79 -6.16 -5.62
N LYS A 67 6.31 -4.94 -5.85
CA LYS A 67 7.11 -3.73 -5.62
C LYS A 67 6.85 -3.19 -4.22
N GLY A 68 7.88 -3.21 -3.38
CA GLY A 68 7.80 -2.79 -1.98
C GLY A 68 8.19 -1.32 -1.80
N LEU A 69 7.38 -0.58 -1.03
CA LEU A 69 7.70 0.78 -0.58
C LEU A 69 7.64 0.86 0.94
N ALA A 70 8.72 1.35 1.55
CA ALA A 70 8.76 1.60 2.98
C ALA A 70 7.72 2.66 3.38
N ARG A 71 7.01 2.42 4.49
CA ARG A 71 5.97 3.32 4.99
C ARG A 71 6.57 4.59 5.62
N ASN A 72 6.83 5.62 4.80
CA ASN A 72 7.40 6.89 5.23
C ASN A 72 6.99 8.06 4.31
N GLY A 73 7.28 9.30 4.74
CA GLY A 73 6.99 10.53 3.99
C GLY A 73 7.86 10.76 2.74
N THR A 74 8.86 9.92 2.48
CA THR A 74 9.67 9.97 1.26
C THR A 74 9.03 9.19 0.12
N ASN A 75 8.35 8.09 0.42
CA ASN A 75 7.70 7.23 -0.58
C ASN A 75 6.22 7.59 -0.79
N PHE A 76 5.57 8.13 0.24
CA PHE A 76 4.15 8.48 0.21
C PHE A 76 3.95 9.95 0.59
N THR A 77 3.27 10.70 -0.28
CA THR A 77 2.85 12.07 0.00
C THR A 77 1.38 12.06 0.42
N VAL A 78 1.10 12.54 1.63
CA VAL A 78 -0.27 12.63 2.17
C VAL A 78 -0.66 14.10 2.35
N SER A 79 -1.71 14.53 1.65
CA SER A 79 -2.24 15.89 1.71
C SER A 79 -3.73 15.89 1.35
N GLY A 80 -4.52 16.73 2.02
CA GLY A 80 -5.95 16.87 1.72
C GLY A 80 -6.71 15.54 1.73
N ASN A 81 -6.38 14.66 2.68
CA ASN A 81 -7.01 13.35 2.89
C ASN A 81 -6.80 12.41 1.69
N GLN A 82 -5.72 12.60 0.95
CA GLN A 82 -5.33 11.77 -0.19
C GLN A 82 -3.87 11.35 -0.05
N VAL A 83 -3.56 10.16 -0.55
CA VAL A 83 -2.20 9.64 -0.65
C VAL A 83 -1.80 9.51 -2.11
N THR A 84 -0.56 9.88 -2.41
CA THR A 84 0.08 9.68 -3.70
C THR A 84 1.44 9.05 -3.49
N LEU A 85 1.93 8.30 -4.49
CA LEU A 85 3.33 7.89 -4.52
C LEU A 85 4.20 9.10 -4.81
N ALA A 86 5.28 9.26 -4.07
CA ALA A 86 6.23 10.36 -4.27
C ALA A 86 7.04 10.24 -5.58
N ALA A 87 7.11 9.03 -6.13
CA ALA A 87 7.73 8.72 -7.42
C ALA A 87 6.96 7.61 -8.14
N ASN A 88 7.21 7.44 -9.43
CA ASN A 88 6.69 6.33 -10.20
C ASN A 88 7.13 4.99 -9.59
N LEU A 89 6.20 4.03 -9.56
CA LEU A 89 6.47 2.65 -9.16
C LEU A 89 6.24 1.74 -10.35
N ASP A 90 7.32 1.42 -11.05
CA ASP A 90 7.26 0.66 -12.29
C ASP A 90 7.51 -0.84 -12.01
N PHE A 91 6.65 -1.70 -12.57
CA PHE A 91 6.89 -3.14 -12.61
C PHE A 91 7.82 -3.50 -13.75
N ASP A 92 8.64 -4.53 -13.54
CA ASP A 92 9.56 -4.97 -14.59
C ASP A 92 8.76 -5.57 -15.74
N ALA A 93 9.26 -5.38 -16.97
CA ALA A 93 8.56 -5.82 -18.17
C ALA A 93 8.42 -7.34 -18.23
N CYS A 94 7.30 -7.81 -18.77
CA CYS A 94 7.08 -9.23 -19.08
C CYS A 94 7.95 -9.66 -20.26
N THR A 95 9.14 -10.17 -19.97
CA THR A 95 10.10 -10.62 -21.00
C THR A 95 9.84 -12.04 -21.49
N ALA A 96 9.09 -12.83 -20.72
CA ALA A 96 8.58 -14.14 -21.13
C ALA A 96 7.30 -14.50 -20.35
N GLY A 97 6.41 -15.25 -21.01
CA GLY A 97 5.06 -15.57 -20.55
C GLY A 97 3.99 -14.65 -21.15
N THR A 98 2.76 -14.79 -20.68
CA THR A 98 1.63 -13.94 -21.04
C THR A 98 0.81 -13.63 -19.78
N ALA A 99 1.03 -12.46 -19.18
CA ALA A 99 0.24 -11.99 -18.06
C ALA A 99 -0.54 -10.74 -18.48
N THR A 100 -1.81 -10.91 -18.83
CA THR A 100 -2.73 -9.77 -19.01
C THR A 100 -3.13 -9.28 -17.63
N VAL A 101 -2.44 -8.25 -17.16
CA VAL A 101 -2.72 -7.63 -15.86
C VAL A 101 -3.94 -6.72 -16.00
N THR A 102 -4.92 -6.92 -15.12
CA THR A 102 -6.18 -6.16 -15.11
C THR A 102 -6.42 -5.44 -13.80
N HIS A 103 -5.75 -5.85 -12.72
CA HIS A 103 -5.91 -5.30 -11.38
C HIS A 103 -4.55 -5.16 -10.68
N PHE A 104 -4.50 -4.31 -9.65
CA PHE A 104 -3.39 -4.27 -8.71
C PHE A 104 -3.92 -4.33 -7.27
N GLY A 105 -3.07 -4.78 -6.36
CA GLY A 105 -3.35 -4.86 -4.93
C GLY A 105 -2.23 -4.21 -4.11
N ILE A 106 -2.54 -3.88 -2.86
CA ILE A 106 -1.57 -3.44 -1.87
C ILE A 106 -1.72 -4.33 -0.64
N GLY A 107 -0.62 -4.94 -0.19
CA GLY A 107 -0.60 -5.69 1.06
C GLY A 107 0.75 -5.60 1.76
N THR A 108 1.01 -6.54 2.66
CA THR A 108 2.17 -6.46 3.58
C THR A 108 3.20 -7.58 3.35
N ALA A 109 2.88 -8.58 2.52
CA ALA A 109 3.78 -9.68 2.21
C ALA A 109 4.61 -9.40 0.95
N ASN A 110 5.91 -9.63 1.03
CA ASN A 110 6.84 -9.45 -0.11
C ASN A 110 6.68 -10.52 -1.20
N SER A 111 6.13 -11.68 -0.86
CA SER A 111 5.86 -12.83 -1.73
C SER A 111 4.90 -13.80 -1.03
N GLY A 112 4.58 -14.92 -1.68
CA GLY A 112 3.77 -16.01 -1.13
C GLY A 112 2.56 -16.29 -1.99
#